data_AF-A0A2A2QKU4-F1
#
_entry.id   AF-A0A2A2QKU4-F1
#
_cell.length_a   1.000
_cell.length_b   1.000
_cell.length_c   1.000
_cell.angle_alpha   90.00
_cell.angle_beta   90.00
_cell.angle_gamma   90.00
#
_symmetry.space_group_name_H-M   'P 1'
#
loop_
_entity.id
_entity.type
_entity.pdbx_description
1 polymer ?
#
loop_
_entity_poly.entity_id
_entity_poly.type
_entity_poly.pdbx_seq_one_letter_code
_entity_poly.pdbx_strand_id
1 'polypeptide(L)'
;MNLDDDGERDWTESTALAAPALLGAAAGLILGEMMHASARRGVALGLAALGVASLLPLAVGGVVNLVNGPESKFGARRRLRKIRDAGVGHGYVEDSLDEAGVI
;
A
#
# COMPACT_ATOMS: atom_id res chain seq x y z
N MET A 1 27.75 9.95 -15.10
CA MET A 1 26.85 9.84 -13.94
C MET A 1 27.32 10.90 -12.96
N ASN A 2 26.54 11.96 -12.77
CA ASN A 2 26.97 13.15 -12.03
C ASN A 2 26.33 13.09 -10.64
N LEU A 3 27.13 12.82 -9.61
CA LEU A 3 26.66 12.50 -8.25
C LEU A 3 25.97 13.68 -7.55
N ASP A 4 26.19 14.91 -8.05
CA ASP A 4 25.65 16.13 -7.48
C ASP A 4 24.15 16.34 -7.83
N ASP A 5 23.68 15.79 -8.96
CA ASP A 5 22.30 15.93 -9.44
C ASP A 5 21.34 14.95 -8.74
N ASP A 6 21.90 13.89 -8.15
CA ASP A 6 21.15 12.83 -7.45
C ASP A 6 20.74 13.30 -6.04
N GLY A 7 21.61 14.05 -5.36
CA GLY A 7 21.35 14.61 -4.04
C GLY A 7 20.30 15.72 -4.06
N GLU A 8 20.40 16.68 -4.98
CA GLU A 8 19.47 17.82 -5.07
C GLU A 8 18.01 17.36 -5.33
N ARG A 9 17.84 16.29 -6.12
CA ARG A 9 16.55 15.66 -6.39
C ARG A 9 15.96 14.99 -5.15
N ASP A 10 16.76 14.26 -4.37
CA ASP A 10 16.32 13.54 -3.17
C ASP A 10 15.74 14.46 -2.09
N TRP A 11 16.38 15.60 -1.84
CA TRP A 11 15.88 16.61 -0.89
C TRP A 11 14.61 17.29 -1.38
N THR A 12 14.52 17.57 -2.68
CA THR A 12 13.33 18.18 -3.29
C THR A 12 12.14 17.24 -3.23
N GLU A 13 12.34 15.97 -3.54
CA GLU A 13 11.32 14.93 -3.54
C GLU A 13 10.84 14.61 -2.12
N SER A 14 11.78 14.49 -1.18
CA SER A 14 11.48 14.34 0.26
C SER A 14 10.69 15.53 0.80
N THR A 15 11.05 16.75 0.40
CA THR A 15 10.32 17.97 0.81
C THR A 15 8.93 18.02 0.21
N ALA A 16 8.77 17.66 -1.07
CA ALA A 16 7.47 17.62 -1.74
C ALA A 16 6.51 16.60 -1.09
N LEU A 17 7.04 15.47 -0.62
CA LEU A 17 6.27 14.45 0.09
C LEU A 17 5.88 14.89 1.52
N ALA A 18 6.77 15.61 2.21
CA ALA A 18 6.54 16.06 3.58
C ALA A 18 5.71 17.35 3.68
N ALA A 19 5.74 18.21 2.65
CA ALA A 19 5.11 19.53 2.67
C ALA A 19 3.60 19.51 3.01
N PRO A 20 2.77 18.62 2.43
CA PRO A 20 1.35 18.56 2.78
C PRO A 20 1.10 18.15 4.23
N ALA A 21 1.92 17.24 4.77
CA ALA A 21 1.81 16.78 6.15
C ALA A 21 2.18 17.88 7.14
N LEU A 22 3.27 18.61 6.88
CA LEU A 22 3.71 19.74 7.69
C LEU A 22 2.69 20.90 7.64
N LEU A 23 2.14 21.19 6.44
CA LEU A 23 1.09 22.19 6.29
C LEU A 23 -0.18 21.81 7.06
N GLY A 24 -0.61 20.55 6.97
CA GLY A 24 -1.75 20.03 7.71
C GLY A 24 -1.55 20.08 9.22
N ALA A 25 -0.34 19.75 9.71
CA ALA A 25 0.01 19.83 11.12
C ALA A 25 -0.02 21.28 11.63
N ALA A 26 0.54 22.23 10.86
CA ALA A 26 0.51 23.64 11.20
C ALA A 26 -0.92 24.19 11.22
N ALA A 27 -1.74 23.85 10.22
CA ALA A 27 -3.15 24.23 10.17
C ALA A 27 -3.93 23.67 11.36
N GLY A 28 -3.67 22.41 11.75
CA GLY A 28 -4.26 21.77 12.92
C GLY A 28 -3.86 22.43 14.23
N LEU A 29 -2.60 22.87 14.38
CA LEU A 29 -2.13 23.59 15.56
C LEU A 29 -2.81 24.96 15.71
N ILE A 30 -2.90 25.73 14.62
CA ILE A 30 -3.58 27.04 14.61
C ILE A 30 -5.06 26.87 14.96
N LEU A 31 -5.74 25.90 14.32
CA LEU A 31 -7.15 25.61 14.59
C LEU A 31 -7.37 25.11 16.03
N GLY A 32 -6.43 24.33 16.57
CA GLY A 32 -6.48 23.83 17.94
C GLY A 32 -6.37 24.94 18.99
N GLU A 33 -5.59 25.98 18.72
CA GLU A 33 -5.44 27.15 19.61
C GLU A 33 -6.70 28.03 19.62
N MET A 34 -7.45 28.08 18.50
CA MET A 34 -8.72 28.81 18.40
C MET A 34 -9.91 28.09 19.07
N MET A 35 -9.77 26.82 19.45
CA MET A 35 -10.87 26.03 20.00
C MET A 35 -11.08 26.24 21.50
N HIS A 36 -12.34 26.43 21.89
CA HIS A 36 -12.74 26.38 23.30
C HIS A 36 -12.37 25.04 23.95
N ALA A 37 -12.02 25.08 25.24
CA ALA A 37 -11.54 23.91 26.00
C ALA A 37 -12.51 22.70 25.98
N SER A 38 -13.82 22.94 25.81
CA SER A 38 -14.83 21.88 25.67
C SER A 38 -14.79 21.19 24.30
N ALA A 39 -14.52 21.92 23.21
CA ALA A 39 -14.45 21.39 21.85
C ALA A 39 -13.10 20.72 21.55
N ARG A 40 -12.02 21.19 22.19
CA ARG A 40 -10.65 20.70 21.97
C ARG A 40 -10.51 19.18 22.19
N ARG A 41 -11.15 18.64 23.23
CA ARG A 41 -11.07 17.20 23.55
C ARG A 41 -11.76 16.33 22.49
N GLY A 42 -12.94 16.72 22.04
CA GLY A 42 -13.70 15.97 21.03
C GLY A 42 -12.97 15.94 19.69
N VAL A 43 -12.45 17.09 19.26
CA VAL A 43 -11.73 17.21 17.99
C VAL A 43 -10.37 16.51 18.04
N ALA A 44 -9.63 16.63 19.14
CA ALA A 44 -8.35 15.94 19.29
C ALA A 44 -8.52 14.41 19.25
N LEU A 45 -9.52 13.86 19.94
CA LEU A 45 -9.81 12.42 19.90
C LEU A 45 -10.27 11.96 18.51
N GLY A 46 -11.11 12.75 17.84
CA GLY A 46 -11.55 12.47 16.48
C GLY A 46 -10.39 12.42 15.50
N LEU A 47 -9.51 13.43 15.49
CA LEU A 47 -8.34 13.48 14.63
C LEU A 47 -7.32 12.38 14.96
N ALA A 48 -7.12 12.06 16.24
CA ALA A 48 -6.26 10.94 16.64
C ALA A 48 -6.80 9.60 16.12
N ALA A 49 -8.10 9.36 16.28
CA ALA A 49 -8.75 8.14 15.76
C ALA A 49 -8.65 8.06 14.23
N LEU A 50 -8.85 9.17 13.53
CA LEU A 50 -8.77 9.24 12.07
C LEU A 50 -7.32 9.04 11.58
N GLY A 51 -6.34 9.57 12.29
CA GLY A 51 -4.91 9.33 12.04
C GLY A 51 -4.51 7.87 12.26
N VAL A 52 -5.02 7.22 13.30
CA VAL A 52 -4.81 5.77 13.49
C VAL A 52 -5.50 4.98 12.38
N ALA A 53 -6.72 5.39 11.99
CA ALA A 53 -7.46 4.73 10.92
C ALA A 53 -6.77 4.85 9.55
N SER A 54 -6.07 5.95 9.25
CA SER A 54 -5.35 6.10 7.98
C SER A 54 -4.14 5.16 7.85
N LEU A 55 -3.63 4.62 8.97
CA LEU A 55 -2.58 3.60 9.00
C LEU A 55 -3.11 2.17 8.80
N LEU A 56 -4.44 1.96 8.79
CA LEU A 56 -5.05 0.65 8.60
C LEU A 56 -4.58 -0.07 7.32
N PRO A 57 -4.50 0.59 6.13
CA PRO A 57 -4.06 -0.09 4.90
C PRO A 57 -2.64 -0.65 5.01
N LEU A 58 -1.75 0.05 5.71
CA LEU A 58 -0.37 -0.41 5.94
C LEU A 58 -0.34 -1.60 6.90
N ALA A 59 -1.12 -1.54 7.98
CA ALA A 59 -1.23 -2.65 8.93
C ALA A 59 -1.84 -3.91 8.28
N VAL A 60 -2.93 -3.76 7.53
CA VAL A 60 -3.57 -4.86 6.81
C VAL A 60 -2.64 -5.41 5.72
N GLY A 61 -1.98 -4.55 4.95
CA GLY A 61 -1.00 -4.96 3.94
C GLY A 61 0.15 -5.77 4.54
N GLY A 62 0.69 -5.34 5.68
CA GLY A 62 1.72 -6.06 6.41
C GLY A 62 1.27 -7.45 6.87
N VAL A 63 0.08 -7.55 7.47
CA VAL A 63 -0.49 -8.84 7.92
C VAL A 63 -0.81 -9.76 6.73
N VAL A 64 -1.40 -9.23 5.66
CA VAL A 64 -1.71 -10.00 4.45
C VAL A 64 -0.43 -10.50 3.80
N ASN A 65 0.61 -9.68 3.73
CA ASN A 65 1.91 -10.11 3.21
C ASN A 65 2.59 -11.15 4.12
N LEU A 66 2.40 -11.07 5.43
CA LEU A 66 2.92 -12.08 6.36
C LEU A 66 2.21 -13.44 6.18
N VAL A 67 0.89 -13.42 6.00
CA VAL A 67 0.07 -14.65 5.90
C VAL A 67 0.07 -15.24 4.49
N ASN A 68 0.06 -14.41 3.45
CA ASN A 68 -0.04 -14.82 2.04
C ASN A 68 1.24 -14.56 1.23
N GLY A 69 2.31 -14.09 1.87
CA GLY A 69 3.60 -13.83 1.25
C GLY A 69 4.29 -15.09 0.72
N PRO A 70 5.35 -14.92 -0.10
CA PRO A 70 6.08 -16.03 -0.71
C PRO A 70 6.73 -16.97 0.30
N GLU A 71 7.13 -16.45 1.47
CA GLU A 71 7.70 -17.20 2.60
C GLU A 71 6.64 -18.00 3.39
N SER A 72 5.34 -17.70 3.21
CA SER A 72 4.26 -18.41 3.89
C SER A 72 3.96 -19.76 3.21
N LYS A 73 3.90 -20.84 4.01
CA LYS A 73 3.52 -22.20 3.57
C LYS A 73 2.18 -22.23 2.82
N PHE A 74 1.24 -21.36 3.18
CA PHE A 74 -0.06 -21.24 2.50
C PHE A 74 0.03 -20.42 1.20
N GLY A 75 0.84 -19.35 1.18
CA GLY A 75 1.10 -18.52 0.01
C GLY A 75 1.82 -19.30 -1.11
N ALA A 76 2.86 -20.06 -0.76
CA ALA A 76 3.60 -20.91 -1.68
C ALA A 76 2.70 -21.99 -2.30
N ARG A 77 1.88 -22.69 -1.49
CA ARG A 77 0.92 -23.68 -2.00
C ARG A 77 -0.11 -23.05 -2.93
N ARG A 78 -0.61 -21.84 -2.64
CA ARG A 78 -1.59 -21.17 -3.52
C ARG A 78 -0.98 -20.69 -4.83
N ARG A 79 0.28 -20.23 -4.84
CA ARG A 79 1.01 -19.89 -6.08
C ARG A 79 1.30 -21.12 -6.92
N LEU A 80 1.80 -22.20 -6.33
CA LEU A 80 2.02 -23.46 -7.04
C LEU A 80 0.73 -24.02 -7.62
N ARG A 81 -0.39 -23.90 -6.91
CA ARG A 81 -1.72 -24.29 -7.40
C ARG A 81 -2.17 -23.44 -8.58
N LYS A 82 -1.96 -22.11 -8.53
CA LYS A 82 -2.23 -21.21 -9.67
C LYS A 82 -1.37 -21.54 -10.90
N ILE A 83 -0.07 -21.83 -10.72
CA ILE A 83 0.82 -22.20 -11.83
C ILE A 83 0.36 -23.53 -12.44
N ARG A 84 0.01 -24.51 -11.60
CA ARG A 84 -0.51 -25.79 -12.05
C ARG A 84 -1.83 -25.63 -12.81
N ASP A 85 -2.78 -24.89 -12.26
CA ASP A 85 -4.09 -24.71 -12.89
C ASP A 85 -3.98 -23.87 -14.19
N ALA A 86 -3.04 -22.92 -14.26
CA ALA A 86 -2.73 -22.19 -15.49
C ALA A 86 -2.08 -23.09 -16.56
N GLY A 87 -1.19 -24.01 -16.17
CA GLY A 87 -0.63 -25.00 -17.07
C GLY A 87 -1.65 -26.04 -17.54
N VAL A 88 -2.60 -26.41 -16.68
CA VAL A 88 -3.72 -27.30 -17.02
C VAL A 88 -4.67 -26.62 -18.02
N GLY A 89 -4.96 -25.32 -17.86
CA GLY A 89 -5.72 -24.54 -18.85
C GLY A 89 -5.03 -24.43 -20.21
N HIS A 90 -3.70 -24.41 -20.25
CA HIS A 90 -2.93 -24.41 -21.50
C HIS A 90 -3.01 -25.78 -22.20
N GLY A 91 -2.91 -26.88 -21.46
CA GLY A 91 -3.06 -28.24 -22.00
C GLY A 91 -4.44 -28.50 -22.62
N TYR A 92 -5.52 -27.97 -22.04
CA TYR A 92 -6.85 -28.09 -22.65
C TYR A 92 -6.98 -27.30 -23.96
N VAL A 93 -6.31 -26.16 -24.08
CA VAL A 93 -6.32 -25.38 -25.32
C VAL A 93 -5.50 -26.08 -26.39
N GLU A 94 -4.34 -26.64 -26.04
CA GLU A 94 -3.49 -27.38 -26.97
C GLU A 94 -4.16 -28.68 -27.47
N ASP A 95 -4.74 -29.48 -26.56
CA ASP A 95 -5.53 -30.68 -26.93
C ASP A 95 -6.73 -30.34 -27.82
N SER A 96 -7.38 -29.19 -27.59
CA SER A 96 -8.52 -28.73 -28.42
C SER A 96 -8.09 -28.25 -29.82
N LEU A 97 -6.87 -27.72 -29.95
CA LEU A 97 -6.33 -27.22 -31.21
C LEU A 97 -5.76 -28.36 -32.07
N ASP A 98 -5.18 -29.39 -31.43
CA ASP A 98 -4.79 -30.65 -32.05
C ASP A 98 -6.01 -31.42 -32.59
N GLU A 99 -7.09 -31.51 -31.81
CA GLU A 99 -8.34 -32.19 -32.25
C GLU A 99 -9.07 -31.40 -33.36
N ALA A 100 -8.90 -30.07 -33.39
CA ALA A 100 -9.43 -29.21 -34.44
C ALA A 100 -8.54 -29.10 -35.70
N GLY A 101 -7.33 -29.68 -35.69
CA GLY A 101 -6.39 -29.70 -36.81
C GLY A 101 -5.87 -28.32 -37.23
N VAL A 102 -5.78 -27.38 -36.30
CA VAL A 102 -5.39 -25.98 -36.56
C VAL A 102 -3.87 -25.77 -36.45
N ILE A 103 -3.16 -26.73 -35.85
CA ILE A 103 -1.70 -26.82 -35.78
C ILE A 103 -1.27 -28.26 -36.02
#